data_AF-A0A4R4R8X9-F1
#
_entry.id   AF-A0A4R4R8X9-F1
#
_cell.length_a   1.000
_cell.length_b   1.000
_cell.length_c   1.000
_cell.angle_alpha   90.00
_cell.angle_beta   90.00
_cell.angle_gamma   90.00
#
_symmetry.space_group_name_H-M   'P 1'
#
loop_
_entity.id
_entity.type
_entity.pdbx_description
1 polymer ?
#
loop_
_entity_poly.entity_id
_entity_poly.type
_entity_poly.pdbx_seq_one_letter_code
_entity_poly.pdbx_strand_id
1 'polypeptide(L)'
;MTEWAEDALARLRSAVARGDGAAGLGVLRGRDLMPVLQYAGDALVAALAQGVPGAEAPARECLNELEGRGLPGDPELAAEVAAALGARPASGLAELPVDLAAVAAAMDDGFQVLDLRRGDVLPAGEPPDGLPIPPDALPGGEDARRGWARRWLAEQGFRPVPRRL
;
A
#
# COMPACT_ATOMS: atom_id res chain seq x y z
N MET A 1 -23.06 2.46 -9.05
CA MET A 1 -21.69 2.24 -8.56
C MET A 1 -21.83 2.02 -7.08
N THR A 2 -21.71 0.79 -6.62
CA THR A 2 -21.85 0.48 -5.19
C THR A 2 -20.53 0.90 -4.55
N GLU A 3 -20.47 2.16 -4.16
CA GLU A 3 -19.38 2.77 -3.41
C GLU A 3 -19.03 1.83 -2.24
N TRP A 4 -17.74 1.62 -2.02
CA TRP A 4 -17.28 0.82 -0.90
C TRP A 4 -17.87 1.39 0.40
N ALA A 5 -18.75 0.63 1.05
CA ALA A 5 -19.34 1.08 2.31
C ALA A 5 -18.21 1.38 3.33
N GLU A 6 -18.36 2.44 4.11
CA GLU A 6 -17.34 2.86 5.08
C GLU A 6 -16.88 1.73 6.01
N ASP A 7 -17.81 0.90 6.48
CA ASP A 7 -17.50 -0.29 7.30
C ASP A 7 -16.60 -1.29 6.57
N ALA A 8 -16.81 -1.49 5.27
CA ALA A 8 -15.98 -2.39 4.47
C ALA A 8 -14.58 -1.81 4.27
N LEU A 9 -14.49 -0.51 4.00
CA LEU A 9 -13.21 0.18 3.85
C LEU A 9 -12.43 0.20 5.18
N ALA A 10 -13.10 0.44 6.31
CA ALA A 10 -12.49 0.39 7.63
C ALA A 10 -11.92 -1.01 7.96
N ARG A 11 -12.66 -2.07 7.60
CA ARG A 11 -12.17 -3.46 7.77
C ARG A 11 -10.98 -3.75 6.87
N LEU A 12 -10.99 -3.28 5.62
CA LEU A 12 -9.87 -3.44 4.69
C LEU A 12 -8.63 -2.71 5.19
N ARG A 13 -8.78 -1.46 5.65
CA ARG A 13 -7.71 -0.66 6.28
C ARG A 13 -7.10 -1.39 7.47
N SER A 14 -7.94 -1.90 8.37
CA SER A 14 -7.50 -2.66 9.54
C SER A 14 -6.74 -3.92 9.15
N ALA A 15 -7.23 -4.67 8.15
CA ALA A 15 -6.55 -5.85 7.64
C ALA A 15 -5.16 -5.52 7.07
N VAL A 16 -5.05 -4.49 6.22
CA VAL A 16 -3.77 -4.05 5.65
C VAL A 16 -2.81 -3.55 6.72
N ALA A 17 -3.26 -2.73 7.67
CA ALA A 17 -2.43 -2.22 8.76
C ALA A 17 -1.83 -3.35 9.62
N ARG A 18 -2.56 -4.44 9.80
CA ARG A 18 -2.13 -5.62 10.56
C ARG A 18 -1.41 -6.67 9.72
N GLY A 19 -1.36 -6.49 8.41
CA GLY A 19 -0.93 -7.53 7.47
C GLY A 19 -1.79 -8.79 7.55
N ASP A 20 -3.07 -8.69 7.89
CA ASP A 20 -3.99 -9.85 7.99
C ASP A 20 -4.58 -10.18 6.62
N GLY A 21 -3.90 -11.08 5.89
CA GLY A 21 -4.27 -11.45 4.53
C GLY A 21 -5.59 -12.22 4.45
N ALA A 22 -5.91 -13.02 5.47
CA ALA A 22 -7.17 -13.77 5.51
C ALA A 22 -8.37 -12.84 5.70
N ALA A 23 -8.27 -11.89 6.64
CA ALA A 23 -9.30 -10.87 6.84
C ALA A 23 -9.43 -9.98 5.59
N GLY A 24 -8.31 -9.54 5.03
CA GLY A 24 -8.27 -8.73 3.80
C GLY A 24 -8.97 -9.43 2.64
N LEU A 25 -8.58 -10.67 2.31
CA LEU A 25 -9.21 -11.45 1.25
C LEU A 25 -10.71 -11.66 1.52
N GLY A 26 -11.11 -11.90 2.77
CA GLY A 26 -12.51 -12.02 3.16
C GLY A 26 -13.34 -10.78 2.84
N VAL A 27 -12.74 -9.59 2.99
CA VAL A 27 -13.37 -8.30 2.64
C VAL A 27 -13.41 -8.09 1.12
N LEU A 28 -12.41 -8.55 0.36
CA LEU A 28 -12.34 -8.35 -1.10
C LEU A 28 -13.29 -9.27 -1.90
N ARG A 29 -13.62 -10.45 -1.39
CA ARG A 29 -14.39 -11.46 -2.16
C ARG A 29 -15.69 -10.92 -2.75
N GLY A 30 -15.83 -11.09 -4.07
CA GLY A 30 -17.05 -10.76 -4.81
C GLY A 30 -17.30 -9.26 -4.95
N ARG A 31 -16.29 -8.42 -4.73
CA ARG A 31 -16.37 -6.96 -4.87
C ARG A 31 -15.46 -6.49 -5.99
N ASP A 32 -15.84 -5.37 -6.58
CA ASP A 32 -14.99 -4.63 -7.51
C ASP A 32 -13.77 -4.06 -6.76
N LEU A 33 -12.58 -4.38 -7.26
CA LEU A 33 -11.30 -3.95 -6.70
C LEU A 33 -10.92 -2.55 -7.15
N MET A 34 -11.42 -2.08 -8.30
CA MET A 34 -11.00 -0.83 -8.94
C MET A 34 -10.96 0.39 -8.01
N PRO A 35 -11.94 0.61 -7.09
CA PRO A 35 -11.91 1.77 -6.21
C PRO A 35 -10.84 1.72 -5.10
N VAL A 36 -10.25 0.55 -4.84
CA VAL A 36 -9.36 0.29 -3.69
C VAL A 36 -8.14 -0.55 -4.07
N LEU A 37 -7.68 -0.49 -5.33
CA LEU A 37 -6.62 -1.35 -5.85
C LEU A 37 -5.34 -1.34 -5.03
N GLN A 38 -4.95 -0.19 -4.48
CA GLN A 38 -3.77 -0.06 -3.64
C GLN A 38 -3.95 -0.85 -2.34
N TYR A 39 -5.10 -0.75 -1.67
CA TYR A 39 -5.40 -1.59 -0.51
C TYR A 39 -5.59 -3.07 -0.85
N ALA A 40 -6.25 -3.37 -1.97
CA ALA A 40 -6.51 -4.72 -2.43
C ALA A 40 -5.19 -5.46 -2.68
N GLY A 41 -4.25 -4.82 -3.39
CA GLY A 41 -2.92 -5.39 -3.65
C GLY A 41 -2.17 -5.70 -2.36
N ASP A 42 -2.16 -4.79 -1.37
CA ASP A 42 -1.50 -5.05 -0.07
C ASP A 42 -2.10 -6.23 0.68
N ALA A 43 -3.43 -6.28 0.75
CA ALA A 43 -4.15 -7.40 1.37
C ALA A 43 -3.86 -8.73 0.65
N LEU A 44 -3.76 -8.71 -0.68
CA LEU A 44 -3.50 -9.89 -1.50
C LEU A 44 -2.04 -10.35 -1.41
N VAL A 45 -1.07 -9.43 -1.36
CA VAL A 45 0.34 -9.75 -1.09
C VAL A 45 0.46 -10.44 0.28
N ALA A 46 -0.19 -9.89 1.31
CA ALA A 46 -0.22 -10.52 2.64
C ALA A 46 -0.89 -11.90 2.61
N ALA A 47 -2.03 -12.05 1.90
CA ALA A 47 -2.74 -13.32 1.77
C ALA A 47 -1.91 -14.39 1.05
N LEU A 48 -1.20 -14.02 -0.02
CA LEU A 48 -0.31 -14.92 -0.74
C LEU A 48 0.88 -15.34 0.13
N ALA A 49 1.52 -14.39 0.81
CA ALA A 49 2.64 -14.68 1.73
C ALA A 49 2.22 -15.61 2.89
N GLN A 50 0.96 -15.55 3.31
CA GLN A 50 0.38 -16.39 4.36
C GLN A 50 -0.17 -17.73 3.83
N GLY A 51 -0.14 -17.97 2.52
CA GLY A 51 -0.70 -19.18 1.90
C GLY A 51 -2.21 -19.30 2.04
N VAL A 52 -2.94 -18.17 2.09
CA VAL A 52 -4.40 -18.16 2.25
C VAL A 52 -5.07 -18.78 1.01
N PRO A 53 -5.88 -19.84 1.16
CA PRO A 53 -6.55 -20.48 0.02
C PRO A 53 -7.45 -19.51 -0.75
N GLY A 54 -7.34 -19.54 -2.08
CA GLY A 54 -8.15 -18.71 -2.98
C GLY A 54 -7.63 -17.28 -3.18
N ALA A 55 -6.45 -16.93 -2.65
CA ALA A 55 -5.84 -15.60 -2.88
C ALA A 55 -5.32 -15.40 -4.31
N GLU A 56 -4.90 -16.47 -4.99
CA GLU A 56 -4.24 -16.36 -6.30
C GLU A 56 -5.10 -15.72 -7.40
N ALA A 57 -6.37 -16.11 -7.53
CA ALA A 57 -7.21 -15.60 -8.61
C ALA A 57 -7.49 -14.10 -8.46
N PRO A 58 -7.93 -13.59 -7.29
CA PRO A 58 -8.04 -12.15 -7.05
C PRO A 58 -6.71 -11.40 -7.17
N ALA A 59 -5.58 -12.02 -6.81
CA ALA A 59 -4.27 -11.40 -7.00
C ALA A 59 -3.89 -11.23 -8.47
N ARG A 60 -4.21 -12.19 -9.34
CA ARG A 60 -4.01 -12.05 -10.80
C ARG A 60 -4.93 -10.98 -11.40
N GLU A 61 -6.17 -10.90 -10.94
CA GLU A 61 -7.11 -9.83 -11.33
C GLU A 61 -6.55 -8.46 -10.91
N CYS A 62 -6.17 -8.32 -9.64
CA CYS A 62 -5.57 -7.09 -9.12
C CYS A 62 -4.32 -6.68 -9.90
N LEU A 63 -3.43 -7.64 -10.23
CA LEU A 63 -2.25 -7.37 -11.05
C LEU A 63 -2.61 -6.78 -12.41
N ASN A 64 -3.56 -7.38 -13.13
CA ASN A 64 -3.99 -6.90 -14.43
C ASN A 64 -4.58 -5.49 -14.35
N GLU A 65 -5.39 -5.21 -13.34
CA GLU A 65 -6.00 -3.88 -13.15
C GLU A 65 -4.96 -2.81 -12.82
N LEU A 66 -3.97 -3.12 -11.95
CA LEU A 66 -2.86 -2.22 -11.65
C LEU A 66 -2.03 -1.92 -12.91
N GLU A 67 -1.69 -2.93 -13.71
CA GLU A 67 -0.92 -2.75 -14.95
C GLU A 67 -1.72 -1.99 -16.03
N GLY A 68 -3.03 -2.25 -16.12
CA GLY A 68 -3.91 -1.56 -17.06
C GLY A 68 -4.13 -0.09 -16.70
N ARG A 69 -4.24 0.22 -15.40
CA ARG A 69 -4.48 1.57 -14.88
C ARG A 69 -3.20 2.42 -14.86
N GLY A 70 -2.09 1.88 -14.38
CA GLY A 70 -0.76 2.50 -14.43
C GLY A 70 -0.64 3.84 -13.70
N LEU A 71 -1.44 4.10 -12.67
CA LEU A 71 -1.33 5.30 -11.85
C LEU A 71 -0.12 5.21 -10.90
N PRO A 72 0.35 6.32 -10.31
CA PRO A 72 1.42 6.28 -9.32
C PRO A 72 1.16 5.26 -8.22
N GLY A 73 2.18 4.46 -7.90
CA GLY A 73 2.10 3.36 -6.95
C GLY A 73 1.61 2.05 -7.56
N ASP A 74 0.94 2.07 -8.72
CA ASP A 74 0.49 0.86 -9.39
C ASP A 74 1.67 0.02 -9.91
N PRO A 75 2.69 0.57 -10.60
CA PRO A 75 3.84 -0.21 -11.06
C PRO A 75 4.58 -0.90 -9.92
N GLU A 76 4.77 -0.19 -8.81
CA GLU A 76 5.44 -0.70 -7.62
C GLU A 76 4.63 -1.85 -7.00
N LEU A 77 3.33 -1.64 -6.79
CA LEU A 77 2.47 -2.67 -6.21
C LEU A 77 2.29 -3.87 -7.15
N ALA A 78 2.18 -3.64 -8.46
CA ALA A 78 2.10 -4.70 -9.47
C ALA A 78 3.35 -5.59 -9.42
N ALA A 79 4.54 -5.00 -9.25
CA ALA A 79 5.77 -5.75 -9.08
C ALA A 79 5.74 -6.62 -7.81
N GLU A 80 5.23 -6.07 -6.69
CA GLU A 80 5.07 -6.82 -5.43
C GLU A 80 4.04 -7.96 -5.54
N VAL A 81 2.88 -7.71 -6.15
CA VAL A 81 1.85 -8.75 -6.39
C VAL A 81 2.40 -9.85 -7.31
N ALA A 82 3.08 -9.48 -8.40
CA ALA A 82 3.68 -10.45 -9.31
C ALA A 82 4.79 -11.27 -8.64
N ALA A 83 5.57 -10.67 -7.74
CA ALA A 83 6.56 -11.40 -6.96
C ALA A 83 5.92 -12.36 -5.96
N ALA A 84 4.85 -11.94 -5.27
CA ALA A 84 4.09 -12.81 -4.37
C ALA A 84 3.42 -13.99 -5.11
N LEU A 85 3.05 -13.81 -6.37
CA LEU A 85 2.55 -14.87 -7.26
C LEU A 85 3.66 -15.77 -7.83
N GLY A 86 4.94 -15.46 -7.60
CA GLY A 86 6.08 -16.16 -8.19
C GLY A 86 6.27 -15.92 -9.69
N ALA A 87 5.60 -14.92 -10.26
CA ALA A 87 5.68 -14.58 -11.68
C ALA A 87 6.90 -13.69 -12.02
N ARG A 88 7.40 -12.94 -11.05
CA ARG A 88 8.58 -12.06 -11.16
C ARG A 88 9.46 -12.18 -9.91
N PRO A 89 10.75 -11.84 -9.98
CA PRO A 89 11.58 -11.68 -8.78
C PRO A 89 11.11 -10.47 -7.96
N ALA A 90 11.45 -10.44 -6.68
CA ALA A 90 11.22 -9.27 -5.83
C ALA A 90 11.95 -8.03 -6.37
N SER A 91 11.40 -6.84 -6.15
CA SER A 91 11.88 -5.56 -6.70
C SER A 91 13.27 -5.12 -6.24
N GLY A 92 13.81 -5.74 -5.17
CA GLY A 92 15.09 -5.35 -4.56
C GLY A 92 15.00 -4.10 -3.67
N LEU A 93 13.83 -3.47 -3.55
CA LEU A 93 13.59 -2.36 -2.64
C LEU A 93 13.66 -2.82 -1.17
N ALA A 94 14.20 -1.97 -0.30
CA ALA A 94 14.30 -2.24 1.13
C ALA A 94 12.91 -2.19 1.78
N GLU A 95 12.59 -3.16 2.64
CA GLU A 95 11.34 -3.16 3.40
C GLU A 95 11.35 -2.05 4.46
N LEU A 96 10.27 -1.26 4.52
CA LEU A 96 10.08 -0.24 5.55
C LEU A 96 8.68 -0.40 6.20
N PRO A 97 8.59 -0.59 7.53
CA PRO A 97 7.31 -0.74 8.23
C PRO A 97 6.58 0.60 8.37
N VAL A 98 5.95 1.06 7.29
CA VAL A 98 5.37 2.41 7.18
C VAL A 98 3.88 2.35 6.82
N ASP A 99 3.12 3.29 7.38
CA ASP A 99 1.75 3.53 6.96
C ASP A 99 1.70 4.56 5.83
N LEU A 100 1.37 4.12 4.61
CA LEU A 100 1.24 5.01 3.46
C LEU A 100 0.15 6.06 3.62
N ALA A 101 -0.91 5.79 4.40
CA ALA A 101 -1.94 6.80 4.64
C ALA A 101 -1.37 7.95 5.48
N ALA A 102 -0.51 7.64 6.46
CA ALA A 102 0.20 8.65 7.25
C ALA A 102 1.21 9.43 6.39
N VAL A 103 1.95 8.76 5.50
CA VAL A 103 2.88 9.43 4.58
C VAL A 103 2.12 10.34 3.61
N ALA A 104 1.01 9.89 3.06
CA ALA A 104 0.20 10.70 2.16
C ALA A 104 -0.41 11.92 2.87
N ALA A 105 -0.93 11.74 4.10
CA ALA A 105 -1.40 12.87 4.91
C ALA A 105 -0.26 13.88 5.16
N ALA A 106 0.96 13.38 5.35
CA ALA A 106 2.12 14.24 5.57
C ALA A 106 2.56 15.05 4.35
N MET A 107 2.31 14.54 3.15
CA MET A 107 2.51 15.29 1.91
C MET A 107 1.50 16.43 1.76
N ASP A 108 0.26 16.25 2.23
CA ASP A 108 -0.76 17.31 2.22
C ASP A 108 -0.44 18.42 3.26
N ASP A 109 0.00 18.02 4.46
CA ASP A 109 0.28 18.96 5.56
C ASP A 109 1.65 19.67 5.40
N GLY A 110 2.65 18.95 4.89
CA GLY A 110 4.03 19.38 4.75
C GLY A 110 4.82 19.41 6.07
N PHE A 111 6.13 19.72 5.95
CA PHE A 111 7.04 19.92 7.09
C PHE A 111 7.17 18.72 8.06
N GLN A 112 7.14 17.50 7.52
CA GLN A 112 7.34 16.28 8.26
C GLN A 112 8.49 15.46 7.69
N VAL A 113 9.02 14.55 8.51
CA VAL A 113 10.06 13.60 8.13
C VAL A 113 9.59 12.18 8.43
N LEU A 114 10.08 11.22 7.66
CA LEU A 114 9.88 9.80 7.87
C LEU A 114 11.07 9.21 8.64
N ASP A 115 10.83 8.69 9.83
CA ASP A 115 11.81 7.90 10.58
C ASP A 115 12.02 6.57 9.86
N LEU A 116 13.17 6.38 9.19
CA LEU A 116 13.46 5.16 8.43
C LEU A 116 13.72 3.93 9.33
N ARG A 117 13.89 4.12 10.65
CA ARG A 117 14.08 3.01 11.60
C ARG A 117 12.75 2.48 12.10
N ARG A 118 11.79 3.36 12.37
CA ARG A 118 10.47 3.00 12.92
C ARG A 118 9.35 3.00 11.87
N GLY A 119 9.56 3.70 10.77
CA GLY A 119 8.56 4.00 9.75
C GLY A 119 7.53 5.03 10.22
N ASP A 120 7.83 5.84 11.25
CA ASP A 120 6.94 6.85 11.80
C ASP A 120 7.04 8.17 11.03
N VAL A 121 5.90 8.84 10.82
CA VAL A 121 5.86 10.22 10.34
C VAL A 121 5.97 11.14 11.54
N LEU A 122 6.96 12.02 11.53
CA LEU A 122 7.29 12.91 12.64
C LEU A 122 7.38 14.36 12.17
N PRO A 123 7.22 15.34 13.08
CA PRO A 123 7.46 16.74 12.75
C PRO A 123 8.89 16.97 12.23
N ALA A 124 9.07 17.97 11.35
CA ALA A 124 10.40 18.34 10.88
C ALA A 124 11.37 18.62 12.05
N GLY A 125 12.58 18.09 11.92
CA GLY A 125 13.64 18.23 12.93
C GLY A 125 13.85 17.00 13.81
N GLU A 126 12.97 15.98 13.75
CA GLU A 126 13.11 14.75 14.52
C GLU A 126 12.74 13.49 13.71
N PRO A 127 13.62 12.48 13.57
CA PRO A 127 15.02 12.43 13.97
C PRO A 127 15.93 13.18 12.97
N PRO A 128 17.19 13.51 13.35
CA PRO A 128 18.12 14.23 12.48
C PRO A 128 18.47 13.49 11.17
N ASP A 129 18.25 12.18 11.10
CA ASP A 129 18.43 11.31 9.93
C ASP A 129 17.10 10.90 9.27
N GLY A 130 15.99 11.54 9.66
CA GLY A 130 14.67 11.32 9.05
C GLY A 130 14.64 11.80 7.60
N LEU A 131 13.89 11.09 6.76
CA LEU A 131 13.74 11.43 5.35
C LEU A 131 12.67 12.51 5.17
N PRO A 132 12.99 13.71 4.65
CA PRO A 132 11.98 14.75 4.45
C PRO A 132 10.87 14.30 3.50
N ILE A 133 9.63 14.40 3.97
CA ILE A 133 8.45 14.12 3.15
C ILE A 133 8.15 15.40 2.37
N PRO A 134 8.17 15.35 1.02
CA PRO A 134 7.91 16.54 0.21
C PRO A 134 6.44 16.95 0.35
N PRO A 135 6.14 18.24 0.51
CA PRO A 135 4.78 18.70 0.34
C PRO A 135 4.37 18.51 -1.12
N ASP A 136 3.18 17.96 -1.37
CA ASP A 136 2.67 17.74 -2.72
C ASP A 136 1.14 17.91 -2.75
N ALA A 137 0.62 18.32 -3.90
CA ALA A 137 -0.82 18.42 -4.13
C ALA A 137 -1.37 17.05 -4.55
N LEU A 138 -1.82 16.25 -3.57
CA LEU A 138 -2.25 14.90 -3.83
C LEU A 138 -3.62 14.81 -4.52
N PRO A 139 -3.85 13.77 -5.35
CA PRO A 139 -5.15 13.52 -5.94
C PRO A 139 -6.23 13.25 -4.87
N GLY A 140 -7.49 13.40 -5.26
CA GLY A 140 -8.62 12.99 -4.44
C GLY A 140 -8.71 11.46 -4.32
N GLY A 141 -9.19 10.99 -3.17
CA GLY A 141 -9.41 9.57 -2.89
C GLY A 141 -8.22 8.90 -2.19
N GLU A 142 -8.52 8.11 -1.16
CA GLU A 142 -7.53 7.45 -0.31
C GLU A 142 -6.62 6.48 -1.09
N ASP A 143 -7.17 5.76 -2.07
CA ASP A 143 -6.43 4.84 -2.94
C ASP A 143 -5.33 5.56 -3.73
N ALA A 144 -5.68 6.64 -4.42
CA ALA A 144 -4.75 7.40 -5.24
C ALA A 144 -3.66 8.06 -4.38
N ARG A 145 -4.01 8.54 -3.18
CA ARG A 145 -3.07 9.08 -2.20
C ARG A 145 -2.07 8.04 -1.71
N ARG A 146 -2.52 6.82 -1.38
CA ARG A 146 -1.62 5.70 -1.07
C ARG A 146 -0.67 5.41 -2.22
N GLY A 147 -1.19 5.40 -3.45
CA GLY A 147 -0.38 5.18 -4.64
C GLY A 147 0.74 6.21 -4.80
N TRP A 148 0.43 7.49 -4.58
CA TRP A 148 1.43 8.56 -4.58
C TRP A 148 2.52 8.34 -3.53
N ALA A 149 2.13 8.07 -2.28
CA ALA A 149 3.07 7.79 -1.20
C ALA A 149 3.95 6.56 -1.49
N ARG A 150 3.37 5.49 -2.07
CA ARG A 150 4.10 4.29 -2.50
C ARG A 150 5.16 4.63 -3.55
N ARG A 151 4.79 5.35 -4.60
CA ARG A 151 5.72 5.77 -5.65
C ARG A 151 6.87 6.57 -5.05
N TRP A 152 6.57 7.56 -4.24
CA TRP A 152 7.60 8.37 -3.59
C TRP A 152 8.55 7.50 -2.76
N LEU A 153 8.05 6.60 -1.91
CA LEU A 153 8.92 5.69 -1.15
C LEU A 153 9.83 4.84 -2.05
N ALA A 154 9.31 4.35 -3.17
CA ALA A 154 10.10 3.57 -4.12
C ALA A 154 11.21 4.40 -4.77
N GLU A 155 10.95 5.69 -5.08
CA GLU A 155 11.99 6.64 -5.53
C GLU A 155 13.08 6.85 -4.46
N GLN A 156 12.76 6.64 -3.18
CA GLN A 156 13.71 6.67 -2.07
C GLN A 156 14.38 5.31 -1.79
N GLY A 157 14.07 4.27 -2.58
CA GLY A 157 14.63 2.92 -2.44
C GLY A 157 13.90 2.00 -1.48
N PHE A 158 12.70 2.38 -1.01
CA PHE A 158 11.92 1.63 -0.04
C PHE A 158 10.62 1.08 -0.63
N ARG A 159 10.14 -0.03 -0.07
CA ARG A 159 8.78 -0.52 -0.26
C ARG A 159 8.07 -0.65 1.10
N PRO A 160 6.78 -0.34 1.17
CA PRO A 160 6.04 -0.44 2.40
C PRO A 160 5.80 -1.90 2.79
N VAL A 161 5.94 -2.22 4.07
CA VAL A 161 5.45 -3.45 4.67
C VAL A 161 4.59 -3.15 5.89
N PRO A 162 3.65 -4.04 6.27
CA PRO A 162 2.87 -3.85 7.49
C PRO A 162 3.76 -3.69 8.72
N ARG A 163 3.38 -2.78 9.63
CA ARG A 163 4.08 -2.61 10.90
C ARG A 163 3.93 -3.87 11.75
N ARG A 164 5.06 -4.46 12.17
CA ARG A 164 5.06 -5.55 13.16
C ARG A 164 4.93 -4.90 14.54
N LEU A 165 3.77 -5.05 15.16
CA LEU A 165 3.54 -4.68 16.57
C LEU A 165 4.34 -5.60 17.51
#